data_AF-A0A9E3A0B1-F1
#
_entry.id   AF-A0A9E3A0B1-F1
#
_cell.length_a   1.000
_cell.length_b   1.000
_cell.length_c   1.000
_cell.angle_alpha   90.00
_cell.angle_beta   90.00
_cell.angle_gamma   90.00
#
_symmetry.space_group_name_H-M   'P 1'
#
loop_
_entity.id
_entity.type
_entity.pdbx_description
1 polymer ?
#
loop_
_entity_poly.entity_id
_entity_poly.type
_entity_poly.pdbx_seq_one_letter_code
_entity_poly.pdbx_strand_id
1 'polypeptide(L)'
;MRMAKAGPVPAAVCAVLLAVGVVAACSSSSPSTAAERASGGPSGTYVVPPGIHKIKHVIIVMQENRSFDSYFGTYPGADGIPMTNGVPTVCVPDPAGGCTRPYHDTADVNGGGPHAEADAVADVDHGKMDGFIAQRDAALVGCANPNNPA
;
A
#
# COMPACT_ATOMS: atom_id res chain seq x y z
N MET A 1 -8.51 31.43 -77.09
CA MET A 1 -8.14 30.09 -76.60
C MET A 1 -9.18 29.08 -77.07
N ARG A 2 -8.76 28.12 -77.90
CA ARG A 2 -9.53 26.90 -78.19
C ARG A 2 -9.44 25.98 -76.98
N MET A 3 -10.48 25.19 -76.67
CA MET A 3 -10.35 23.82 -76.13
C MET A 3 -11.62 23.04 -76.50
N ALA A 4 -11.38 21.78 -76.85
CA ALA A 4 -12.16 20.96 -77.77
C ALA A 4 -13.29 20.17 -77.09
N LYS A 5 -14.29 19.82 -77.91
CA LYS A 5 -15.43 18.97 -77.58
C LYS A 5 -14.97 17.49 -77.58
N ALA A 6 -15.13 16.80 -76.46
CA ALA A 6 -14.75 15.39 -76.30
C ALA A 6 -15.66 14.45 -77.11
N GLY A 7 -15.06 13.53 -77.87
CA GLY A 7 -15.75 12.45 -78.57
C GLY A 7 -16.05 11.25 -77.65
N PRO A 8 -16.89 10.30 -78.10
CA PRO A 8 -17.35 9.18 -77.28
C PRO A 8 -16.26 8.10 -77.15
N VAL A 9 -16.02 7.63 -75.93
CA VAL A 9 -15.11 6.52 -75.61
C VAL A 9 -15.94 5.22 -75.55
N PRO A 10 -15.47 4.08 -76.13
CA PRO A 10 -16.27 2.88 -76.22
C PRO A 10 -16.43 2.20 -74.85
N ALA A 11 -17.66 1.75 -74.58
CA ALA A 11 -18.06 0.99 -73.42
C ALA A 11 -17.52 -0.44 -73.48
N ALA A 12 -16.26 -0.64 -73.09
CA ALA A 12 -15.69 -1.98 -72.89
C ALA A 12 -14.42 -1.94 -72.04
N VAL A 13 -14.49 -1.38 -70.83
CA VAL A 13 -13.59 -1.78 -69.74
C VAL A 13 -14.46 -2.07 -68.54
N CYS A 14 -15.04 -3.28 -68.59
CA CYS A 14 -15.68 -3.95 -67.50
C CYS A 14 -14.78 -4.01 -66.27
N ALA A 15 -15.38 -3.72 -65.12
CA ALA A 15 -15.32 -4.57 -63.94
C ALA A 15 -13.93 -4.87 -63.36
N VAL A 16 -13.29 -3.89 -62.69
CA VAL A 16 -12.34 -4.22 -61.60
C VAL A 16 -12.42 -3.27 -60.39
N LEU A 17 -12.93 -2.04 -60.49
CA LEU A 17 -12.78 -1.06 -59.39
C LEU A 17 -14.07 -0.73 -58.62
N LEU A 18 -14.95 -1.72 -58.45
CA LEU A 18 -16.23 -1.58 -57.71
C LEU A 18 -16.35 -2.53 -56.50
N ALA A 19 -15.22 -2.95 -55.91
CA ALA A 19 -15.20 -3.85 -54.75
C ALA A 19 -14.19 -3.45 -53.66
N VAL A 20 -14.04 -2.15 -53.36
CA VAL A 20 -13.40 -1.71 -52.11
C VAL A 20 -14.34 -0.73 -51.40
N GLY A 21 -15.57 -1.19 -51.18
CA GLY A 21 -16.48 -0.64 -50.19
C GLY A 21 -16.44 -1.51 -48.94
N VAL A 22 -16.31 -0.85 -47.79
CA VAL A 22 -16.86 -1.31 -46.49
C VAL A 22 -16.07 -2.38 -45.72
N VAL A 23 -14.85 -2.11 -45.23
CA VAL A 23 -14.37 -2.67 -43.94
C VAL A 23 -13.24 -1.82 -43.30
N ALA A 24 -13.46 -0.55 -43.00
CA ALA A 24 -12.43 0.25 -42.29
C ALA A 24 -13.01 1.14 -41.18
N ALA A 25 -14.14 0.76 -40.62
CA ALA A 25 -14.77 1.45 -39.50
C ALA A 25 -15.40 0.41 -38.57
N CYS A 26 -14.61 -0.16 -37.66
CA CYS A 26 -15.03 -0.79 -36.41
C CYS A 26 -13.80 -1.32 -35.64
N SER A 27 -12.85 -0.43 -35.35
CA SER A 27 -11.90 -0.65 -34.25
C SER A 27 -12.14 0.43 -33.20
N SER A 28 -13.40 0.61 -32.82
CA SER A 28 -13.73 1.23 -31.54
C SER A 28 -13.24 0.26 -30.47
N SER A 29 -12.03 0.47 -29.99
CA SER A 29 -11.56 -0.09 -28.72
C SER A 29 -12.56 0.37 -27.65
N SER A 30 -13.55 -0.48 -27.38
CA SER A 30 -14.41 -0.28 -26.23
C SER A 30 -13.49 -0.20 -25.01
N PRO A 31 -13.62 0.81 -24.13
CA PRO A 31 -12.88 0.81 -22.89
C PRO A 31 -13.22 -0.49 -22.17
N SER A 32 -12.24 -1.39 -22.11
CA SER A 32 -12.36 -2.66 -21.43
C SER A 32 -12.72 -2.38 -19.98
N THR A 33 -13.97 -2.69 -19.61
CA THR A 33 -14.41 -2.79 -18.21
C THR A 33 -13.93 -4.07 -17.56
N ALA A 34 -13.11 -4.88 -18.25
CA ALA A 34 -12.55 -6.10 -17.70
C ALA A 34 -11.45 -5.74 -16.69
N ALA A 35 -11.49 -6.41 -15.54
CA ALA A 35 -10.49 -6.26 -14.51
C ALA A 35 -9.12 -6.69 -15.06
N GLU A 36 -8.14 -5.80 -14.96
CA GLU A 36 -6.79 -6.02 -15.48
C GLU A 36 -5.98 -6.84 -14.46
N ARG A 37 -5.22 -7.84 -14.92
CA ARG A 37 -4.30 -8.54 -14.03
C ARG A 37 -2.98 -7.79 -14.00
N ALA A 38 -2.64 -7.23 -12.85
CA ALA A 38 -1.36 -6.59 -12.61
C ALA A 38 -0.43 -7.55 -11.85
N SER A 39 0.87 -7.45 -12.12
CA SER A 39 1.91 -8.14 -11.36
C SER A 39 2.27 -7.32 -10.12
N GLY A 40 2.38 -7.95 -8.95
CA GLY A 40 2.80 -7.31 -7.69
C GLY A 40 2.21 -7.94 -6.43
N GLY A 41 2.80 -7.59 -5.27
CA GLY A 41 2.40 -8.08 -3.95
C GLY A 41 2.90 -9.50 -3.63
N PRO A 42 2.61 -10.02 -2.41
CA PRO A 42 3.14 -11.32 -1.92
C PRO A 42 2.75 -12.51 -2.79
N SER A 43 1.57 -12.46 -3.43
CA SER A 43 1.04 -13.54 -4.28
C SER A 43 1.36 -13.35 -5.78
N GLY A 44 2.14 -12.34 -6.15
CA GLY A 44 2.66 -12.13 -7.50
C GLY A 44 1.68 -11.57 -8.54
N THR A 45 0.37 -11.77 -8.39
CA THR A 45 -0.64 -11.13 -9.26
C THR A 45 -1.87 -10.70 -8.47
N TYR A 46 -2.44 -9.55 -8.83
CA TYR A 46 -3.72 -9.09 -8.30
C TYR A 46 -4.62 -8.59 -9.43
N VAL A 47 -5.93 -8.76 -9.22
CA VAL A 47 -6.97 -8.27 -10.12
C VAL A 47 -7.20 -6.80 -9.80
N VAL A 48 -6.88 -5.91 -10.74
CA VAL A 48 -7.21 -4.49 -10.68
C VAL A 48 -8.67 -4.34 -11.09
N PRO A 49 -9.59 -4.07 -10.15
CA PRO A 49 -10.99 -3.87 -10.52
C PRO A 49 -11.11 -2.64 -11.42
N PRO A 50 -12.04 -2.66 -12.39
CA PRO A 50 -12.27 -1.49 -13.23
C PRO A 50 -12.65 -0.28 -12.36
N GLY A 51 -12.05 0.88 -12.66
CA GLY A 51 -12.41 2.14 -12.01
C GLY A 51 -11.43 2.70 -10.99
N ILE A 52 -10.17 2.22 -10.93
CA ILE A 52 -9.10 2.91 -10.18
C ILE A 52 -9.01 4.39 -10.57
N HIS A 53 -9.25 4.72 -11.86
CA HIS A 53 -9.30 6.09 -12.38
C HIS A 53 -10.48 6.94 -11.86
N LYS A 54 -11.41 6.38 -11.07
CA LYS A 54 -12.48 7.12 -10.39
C LYS A 54 -11.96 7.87 -9.17
N ILE A 55 -10.88 7.40 -8.55
CA ILE A 55 -10.19 8.12 -7.48
C ILE A 55 -9.48 9.32 -8.12
N LYS A 56 -9.91 10.54 -7.78
CA LYS A 56 -9.36 11.80 -8.32
C LYS A 56 -8.34 12.46 -7.40
N HIS A 57 -8.48 12.23 -6.10
CA HIS A 57 -7.64 12.82 -5.06
C HIS A 57 -7.29 11.74 -4.05
N VAL A 58 -5.98 11.54 -3.82
CA VAL A 58 -5.47 10.71 -2.75
C VAL A 58 -4.86 11.65 -1.72
N ILE A 59 -5.39 11.63 -0.51
CA ILE A 59 -4.84 12.37 0.63
C ILE A 59 -4.15 11.35 1.51
N ILE A 60 -2.84 11.51 1.71
CA ILE A 60 -2.05 10.63 2.57
C ILE A 60 -1.84 11.35 3.89
N VAL A 61 -2.29 10.73 4.98
CA VAL A 61 -2.03 11.19 6.34
C VAL A 61 -0.93 10.32 6.92
N MET A 62 0.25 10.89 7.13
CA MET A 62 1.39 10.19 7.75
C MET A 62 1.38 10.50 9.24
N GLN A 63 1.21 9.46 10.04
CA GLN A 63 1.33 9.52 11.50
C GLN A 63 2.65 8.89 11.92
N GLU A 64 3.17 9.28 13.08
CA GLU A 64 4.50 8.92 13.54
C GLU A 64 4.46 8.24 14.93
N ASN A 65 5.58 7.60 15.30
CA ASN A 65 5.94 7.09 16.63
C ASN A 65 4.93 6.15 17.30
N ARG A 66 4.12 5.41 16.54
CA ARG A 66 3.26 4.34 17.07
C ARG A 66 3.42 3.08 16.25
N SER A 67 3.68 1.97 16.94
CA SER A 67 3.70 0.65 16.29
C SER A 67 2.29 0.19 15.98
N PHE A 68 2.18 -0.84 15.13
CA PHE A 68 0.90 -1.49 14.86
C PHE A 68 0.23 -1.97 16.16
N ASP A 69 0.97 -2.62 17.06
CA ASP A 69 0.44 -3.15 18.32
C ASP A 69 -0.05 -2.07 19.27
N SER A 70 0.55 -0.86 19.24
CA SER A 70 0.08 0.28 20.04
C SER A 70 -1.35 0.71 19.68
N TYR A 71 -1.75 0.60 18.41
CA TYR A 71 -3.08 1.00 17.95
C TYR A 71 -4.04 -0.17 17.77
N PHE A 72 -3.55 -1.28 17.26
CA PHE A 72 -4.37 -2.39 16.76
C PHE A 72 -4.00 -3.74 17.37
N GLY A 73 -3.08 -3.79 18.32
CA GLY A 73 -2.60 -5.05 18.89
C GLY A 73 -3.68 -5.91 19.54
N THR A 74 -4.80 -5.31 19.97
CA THR A 74 -5.98 -6.02 20.51
C THR A 74 -7.20 -5.96 19.58
N TYR A 75 -7.05 -5.39 18.37
CA TYR A 75 -8.15 -5.26 17.43
C TYR A 75 -8.60 -6.65 16.92
N PRO A 76 -9.91 -6.95 16.85
CA PRO A 76 -10.39 -8.25 16.39
C PRO A 76 -9.89 -8.61 14.99
N GLY A 77 -9.18 -9.75 14.89
CA GLY A 77 -8.63 -10.25 13.63
C GLY A 77 -7.29 -9.65 13.22
N ALA A 78 -6.69 -8.79 14.03
CA ALA A 78 -5.31 -8.37 13.84
C ALA A 78 -4.32 -9.51 14.17
N ASP A 79 -3.22 -9.56 13.43
CA ASP A 79 -2.03 -10.31 13.84
C ASP A 79 -1.23 -9.43 14.82
N GLY A 80 -1.75 -9.34 16.04
CA GLY A 80 -1.26 -8.43 17.07
C GLY A 80 -0.78 -9.16 18.31
N ILE A 81 -1.04 -8.57 19.48
CA ILE A 81 -0.62 -9.09 20.77
C ILE A 81 -1.31 -10.44 21.03
N PRO A 82 -0.57 -11.52 21.36
CA PRO A 82 -1.19 -12.79 21.73
C PRO A 82 -2.03 -12.66 23.02
N MET A 83 -3.32 -13.02 22.95
CA MET A 83 -4.28 -12.89 24.06
C MET A 83 -4.94 -14.22 24.43
N THR A 84 -5.19 -14.41 25.72
CA THR A 84 -6.08 -15.47 26.26
C THR A 84 -7.05 -14.83 27.25
N ASN A 85 -8.36 -15.00 27.02
CA ASN A 85 -9.43 -14.44 27.88
C ASN A 85 -9.27 -12.93 28.16
N GLY A 86 -8.85 -12.16 27.16
CA GLY A 86 -8.64 -10.71 27.29
C GLY A 86 -7.35 -10.31 28.02
N VAL A 87 -6.46 -11.27 28.31
CA VAL A 87 -5.18 -11.03 28.98
C VAL A 87 -4.02 -11.35 28.03
N PRO A 88 -3.01 -10.46 27.88
CA PRO A 88 -1.81 -10.75 27.11
C PRO A 88 -1.06 -11.97 27.66
N THR A 89 -0.73 -12.91 26.79
CA THR A 89 -0.01 -14.13 27.19
C THR A 89 1.51 -13.92 27.23
N VAL A 90 2.02 -13.00 26.42
CA VAL A 90 3.44 -12.62 26.37
C VAL A 90 3.85 -11.72 27.54
N CYS A 91 5.13 -11.75 27.87
CA CYS A 91 5.73 -10.90 28.89
C CYS A 91 7.18 -10.59 28.49
N VAL A 92 7.52 -9.33 28.31
CA VAL A 92 8.87 -8.89 27.91
C VAL A 92 9.73 -8.78 29.16
N PRO A 93 10.91 -9.43 29.23
CA PRO A 93 11.81 -9.36 30.37
C PRO A 93 12.12 -7.92 30.78
N ASP A 94 12.14 -7.68 32.09
CA ASP A 94 12.52 -6.38 32.66
C ASP A 94 13.94 -6.50 33.27
N PRO A 95 14.91 -5.67 32.85
CA PRO A 95 16.26 -5.68 33.42
C PRO A 95 16.30 -5.43 34.94
N ALA A 96 15.32 -4.70 35.50
CA ALA A 96 15.18 -4.49 36.94
C ALA A 96 14.63 -5.72 37.68
N GLY A 97 14.20 -6.75 36.94
CA GLY A 97 13.69 -8.02 37.44
C GLY A 97 12.23 -8.24 37.10
N GLY A 98 11.89 -9.49 36.77
CA GLY A 98 10.54 -9.85 36.33
C GLY A 98 10.34 -9.58 34.85
N CYS A 99 9.12 -9.22 34.47
CA CYS A 99 8.76 -8.93 33.08
C CYS A 99 7.53 -8.00 33.03
N THR A 100 7.42 -7.23 31.94
CA THR A 100 6.29 -6.35 31.66
C THR A 100 5.40 -6.97 30.58
N ARG A 101 4.11 -7.12 30.87
CA ARG A 101 3.10 -7.47 29.86
C ARG A 101 2.63 -6.21 29.14
N PRO A 102 2.19 -6.30 27.88
CA PRO A 102 1.41 -5.24 27.27
C PRO A 102 0.21 -4.84 28.15
N TYR A 103 -0.13 -3.56 28.18
CA TYR A 103 -1.23 -3.04 28.99
C TYR A 103 -1.91 -1.87 28.28
N HIS A 104 -3.12 -1.54 28.74
CA HIS A 104 -3.84 -0.36 28.25
C HIS A 104 -3.30 0.89 28.96
N ASP A 105 -2.59 1.73 28.20
CA ASP A 105 -2.18 3.05 28.66
C ASP A 105 -3.34 4.04 28.47
N THR A 106 -3.81 4.61 29.58
CA THR A 106 -4.90 5.60 29.60
C THR A 106 -4.40 7.03 29.56
N ALA A 107 -3.09 7.27 29.50
CA ALA A 107 -2.53 8.60 29.49
C ALA A 107 -2.75 9.30 28.13
N ASP A 108 -3.24 10.54 28.17
CA ASP A 108 -3.39 11.38 26.98
C ASP A 108 -2.03 11.78 26.37
N VAL A 109 -1.00 11.85 27.22
CA VAL A 109 0.38 12.11 26.84
C VAL A 109 1.23 10.96 27.35
N ASN A 110 1.95 10.33 26.43
CA ASN A 110 2.91 9.29 26.76
C ASN A 110 4.26 9.58 26.11
N GLY A 111 5.31 9.05 26.74
CA GLY A 111 6.64 9.05 26.17
C GLY A 111 6.75 7.94 25.13
N GLY A 112 7.33 8.25 23.97
CA GLY A 112 7.80 7.23 23.05
C GLY A 112 9.04 6.50 23.57
N GLY A 113 9.39 5.39 22.92
CA GLY A 113 10.70 4.77 23.08
C GLY A 113 11.76 5.37 22.15
N PRO A 114 13.04 5.00 22.33
CA PRO A 114 14.05 5.24 21.30
C PRO A 114 13.62 4.51 20.02
N HIS A 115 13.92 5.10 18.86
CA HIS A 115 13.38 4.62 17.58
C HIS A 115 14.35 4.86 16.41
N ALA A 116 15.66 4.91 16.71
CA ALA A 116 16.66 4.81 15.67
C ALA A 116 16.76 3.34 15.17
N GLU A 117 17.42 3.15 14.04
CA GLU A 117 17.59 1.82 13.44
C GLU A 117 18.31 0.84 14.39
N ALA A 118 19.31 1.31 15.13
CA ALA A 118 20.02 0.50 16.12
C ALA A 118 19.10 0.02 17.25
N ASP A 119 18.19 0.88 17.73
CA ASP A 119 17.23 0.53 18.77
C ASP A 119 16.22 -0.50 18.25
N ALA A 120 15.73 -0.32 17.02
CA ALA A 120 14.82 -1.27 16.39
C ALA A 120 15.45 -2.66 16.20
N VAL A 121 16.73 -2.73 15.82
CA VAL A 121 17.47 -4.00 15.72
C VAL A 121 17.61 -4.65 17.09
N ALA A 122 17.89 -3.87 18.13
CA ALA A 122 18.02 -4.36 19.50
C ALA A 122 16.68 -4.83 20.08
N ASP A 123 15.58 -4.12 19.82
CA ASP A 123 14.22 -4.47 20.22
C ASP A 123 13.76 -5.81 19.65
N VAL A 124 14.06 -6.03 18.36
CA VAL A 124 13.73 -7.28 17.66
C VAL A 124 14.53 -8.47 18.18
N ASP A 125 15.74 -8.25 18.71
CA ASP A 125 16.69 -9.25 19.20
C ASP A 125 16.67 -10.56 18.39
N HIS A 126 17.11 -10.47 17.13
CA HIS A 126 17.21 -11.65 16.24
C HIS A 126 15.88 -12.43 16.09
N GLY A 127 14.74 -11.77 16.29
CA GLY A 127 13.40 -12.34 16.21
C GLY A 127 12.81 -12.80 17.55
N LYS A 128 13.50 -12.62 18.68
CA LYS A 128 12.95 -12.92 20.01
C LYS A 128 11.94 -11.88 20.49
N MET A 129 12.04 -10.65 19.97
CA MET A 129 11.12 -9.55 20.27
C MET A 129 11.07 -9.19 21.77
N ASP A 130 12.20 -9.26 22.46
CA ASP A 130 12.29 -9.08 23.92
C ASP A 130 13.25 -7.96 24.37
N GLY A 131 13.76 -7.15 23.43
CA GLY A 131 14.68 -6.04 23.73
C GLY A 131 14.02 -4.73 24.19
N PHE A 132 12.72 -4.57 23.97
CA PHE A 132 11.97 -3.30 24.13
C PHE A 132 12.14 -2.61 25.48
N ILE A 133 12.06 -3.36 26.59
CA ILE A 133 12.14 -2.78 27.93
C ILE A 133 13.58 -2.34 28.24
N ALA A 134 14.57 -3.11 27.79
CA ALA A 134 15.97 -2.77 27.97
C ALA A 134 16.37 -1.52 27.16
N GLN A 135 15.91 -1.38 25.91
CA GLN A 135 16.17 -0.18 25.10
C GLN A 135 15.48 1.05 25.70
N ARG A 136 14.22 0.93 26.12
CA ARG A 136 13.51 2.00 26.84
C ARG A 136 14.33 2.49 28.03
N ASP A 137 14.76 1.58 28.90
CA ASP A 137 15.45 1.94 30.14
C ASP A 137 16.82 2.57 29.89
N ALA A 138 17.54 2.11 28.87
CA ALA A 138 18.79 2.74 28.43
C ALA A 138 18.58 4.17 27.93
N ALA A 139 17.48 4.43 27.22
CA ALA A 139 17.16 5.75 26.67
C ALA A 139 16.69 6.76 27.72
N LEU A 140 16.07 6.31 28.83
CA LEU A 140 15.61 7.18 29.92
C LEU A 140 16.74 8.04 30.52
N VAL A 141 17.98 7.57 30.45
CA VAL A 141 19.16 8.28 30.96
C VAL A 141 19.45 9.58 30.15
N GLY A 142 18.89 9.71 28.93
CA GLY A 142 19.09 10.83 28.02
C GLY A 142 17.89 11.78 27.82
N CYS A 143 16.74 11.52 28.44
CA CYS A 143 15.51 12.31 28.25
C CYS A 143 15.57 13.67 28.99
N ALA A 144 16.37 14.61 28.50
CA ALA A 144 16.47 15.97 29.06
C ALA A 144 15.38 16.93 28.54
N ASN A 145 14.70 16.60 27.43
CA ASN A 145 13.65 17.42 26.85
C ASN A 145 12.40 16.57 26.54
N PRO A 146 11.27 16.77 27.24
CA PRO A 146 10.04 16.01 27.05
C PRO A 146 9.31 16.32 25.72
N ASN A 147 9.74 17.35 24.99
CA ASN A 147 9.25 17.70 23.65
C ASN A 147 10.23 17.33 22.54
N ASN A 148 11.37 16.70 22.88
CA ASN A 148 12.20 16.12 21.84
C ASN A 148 11.48 14.87 21.35
N PRO A 149 11.06 14.81 20.06
CA PRO A 149 10.50 13.58 19.52
C PRO A 149 11.47 12.40 19.62
N ALA A 150 12.78 12.70 19.82
CA ALA A 150 13.96 11.85 19.65
C ALA A 150 14.12 11.37 18.21
#